data_AF-A0A7W7Z987-F1
#
_entry.id   AF-A0A7W7Z987-F1
#
_cell.length_a   1.000
_cell.length_b   1.000
_cell.length_c   1.000
_cell.angle_alpha   90.00
_cell.angle_beta   90.00
_cell.angle_gamma   90.00
#
_symmetry.space_group_name_H-M   'P 1'
#
loop_
_entity.id
_entity.type
_entity.pdbx_description
1 polymer ?
#
loop_
_entity_poly.entity_id
_entity_poly.type
_entity_poly.pdbx_seq_one_letter_code
_entity_poly.pdbx_strand_id
1 'polypeptide(L)'
;MLIQQTLEELEDEGVELLMASNGEEAIDMIQEEQPNLVFLDVMMPKKNGFDVCHAVKNELKLNHIHIILLTAKGQEFDRQRGQEVGADLYMTKPFDPDALVAKARSVLGLEQ
;
A
#
# COMPACT_ATOMS: atom_id res chain seq x y z
N MET A 1 -4.08 13.48 -1.05
CA MET A 1 -3.40 14.13 0.09
C MET A 1 -4.28 14.10 1.33
N LEU A 2 -4.47 12.92 1.92
CA LEU A 2 -5.04 12.76 3.27
C LEU A 2 -4.27 11.65 3.98
N ILE A 3 -4.00 10.54 3.25
CA ILE A 3 -3.12 9.45 3.69
C ILE A 3 -1.74 9.94 4.10
N GLN A 4 -1.09 10.76 3.26
CA GLN A 4 0.24 11.31 3.58
C GLN A 4 0.21 12.06 4.91
N GLN A 5 -0.72 13.00 5.07
CA GLN A 5 -0.88 13.76 6.33
C GLN A 5 -1.16 12.88 7.53
N THR A 6 -1.94 11.82 7.35
CA THR A 6 -2.23 10.85 8.41
C THR A 6 -0.99 10.05 8.80
N LEU A 7 -0.08 9.77 7.87
CA LEU A 7 1.11 8.97 8.12
C LEU A 7 2.32 9.78 8.61
N GLU A 8 2.33 11.11 8.45
CA GLU A 8 3.42 11.99 8.90
C GLU A 8 3.76 11.79 10.39
N GLU A 9 2.80 11.40 11.24
CA GLU A 9 3.07 11.11 12.66
C GLU A 9 4.01 9.92 12.89
N LEU A 10 4.18 9.04 11.90
CA LEU A 10 5.10 7.90 11.99
C LEU A 10 6.56 8.32 11.78
N GLU A 11 6.81 9.50 11.20
CA GLU A 11 8.18 9.99 10.99
C GLU A 11 8.88 10.23 12.34
N ASP A 12 8.15 10.69 13.36
CA ASP A 12 8.63 10.82 14.75
C ASP A 12 9.00 9.46 15.38
N GLU A 13 8.47 8.36 14.83
CA GLU A 13 8.78 6.98 15.23
C GLU A 13 9.92 6.37 14.39
N GLY A 14 10.57 7.17 13.53
CA GLY A 14 11.69 6.75 12.69
C GLY A 14 11.28 6.04 11.40
N VAL A 15 10.02 6.18 10.99
CA VAL A 15 9.53 5.66 9.70
C VAL A 15 9.86 6.65 8.59
N GLU A 16 10.49 6.18 7.52
CA GLU A 16 10.69 6.97 6.31
C GLU A 16 9.47 6.85 5.39
N LEU A 17 8.89 7.99 5.01
CA LEU A 17 7.74 8.04 4.12
C LEU A 17 8.15 8.32 2.68
N LEU A 18 7.83 7.37 1.81
CA LEU A 18 8.06 7.47 0.37
C LEU A 18 6.72 7.64 -0.36
N MET A 19 6.69 8.55 -1.34
CA MET A 19 5.47 8.93 -2.04
C MET A 19 5.64 8.76 -3.55
N ALA A 20 4.76 7.94 -4.14
CA ALA A 20 4.68 7.77 -5.58
C ALA A 20 3.39 8.39 -6.14
N SER A 21 3.50 9.10 -7.27
CA SER A 21 2.37 9.79 -7.90
C SER A 21 1.56 8.90 -8.87
N ASN A 22 2.08 7.73 -9.24
CA ASN A 22 1.46 6.80 -10.18
C ASN A 22 2.06 5.40 -10.04
N GLY A 23 1.43 4.40 -10.68
CA GLY A 23 1.88 3.02 -10.57
C GLY A 23 3.23 2.68 -11.19
N GLU A 24 3.72 3.44 -12.19
CA GLU A 24 5.07 3.21 -12.75
C GLU A 24 6.15 3.69 -11.76
N GLU A 25 5.97 4.91 -11.25
CA GLU A 25 6.82 5.50 -10.21
C GLU A 25 6.81 4.68 -8.93
N ALA A 26 5.66 4.11 -8.56
CA ALA A 26 5.56 3.21 -7.42
C ALA A 26 6.40 1.94 -7.60
N ILE A 27 6.41 1.34 -8.79
CA ILE A 27 7.22 0.14 -9.06
C ILE A 27 8.72 0.48 -8.97
N ASP A 28 9.14 1.57 -9.61
CA ASP A 28 10.54 1.98 -9.63
C ASP A 28 11.06 2.25 -8.20
N MET A 29 10.29 3.01 -7.42
CA MET A 29 10.58 3.31 -6.01
C MET A 29 10.59 2.06 -5.13
N ILE A 30 9.66 1.12 -5.34
CA ILE A 30 9.63 -0.15 -4.60
C ILE A 30 10.87 -1.00 -4.91
N GLN A 31 11.35 -0.96 -6.15
CA GLN A 31 12.55 -1.70 -6.55
C GLN A 31 13.83 -1.10 -5.98
N GLU A 32 13.92 0.23 -5.96
CA GLU A 32 15.09 0.96 -5.46
C GLU A 32 15.17 0.88 -3.93
N GLU A 33 14.08 1.22 -3.24
CA GLU A 33 14.08 1.44 -1.79
C GLU A 33 13.70 0.19 -0.98
N GLN A 34 13.04 -0.79 -1.60
CA GLN A 34 12.53 -2.01 -0.97
C GLN A 34 11.82 -1.76 0.38
N PRO A 35 10.74 -0.96 0.40
CA PRO A 35 10.04 -0.59 1.62
C PRO A 35 9.40 -1.79 2.32
N ASN A 36 9.23 -1.72 3.64
CA ASN A 36 8.57 -2.79 4.39
C ASN A 36 7.04 -2.81 4.20
N LEU A 37 6.43 -1.65 3.94
CA LEU A 37 4.99 -1.47 3.81
C LEU A 37 4.67 -0.51 2.67
N VAL A 38 3.68 -0.86 1.85
CA VAL A 38 3.16 -0.04 0.75
C VAL A 38 1.65 0.10 0.87
N PHE A 39 1.17 1.33 1.00
CA PHE A 39 -0.23 1.67 0.79
C PHE A 39 -0.46 2.02 -0.67
N LEU A 40 -1.34 1.28 -1.34
CA LEU A 40 -1.48 1.35 -2.79
C LEU A 40 -2.93 1.58 -3.20
N ASP A 41 -3.18 2.69 -3.86
CA ASP A 41 -4.50 3.01 -4.38
C ASP A 41 -4.85 2.12 -5.57
N VAL A 42 -6.03 1.50 -5.54
CA VAL A 42 -6.51 0.73 -6.69
C VAL A 42 -6.82 1.66 -7.86
N MET A 43 -7.43 2.82 -7.61
CA MET A 43 -7.87 3.74 -8.66
C MET A 43 -6.80 4.80 -8.93
N MET A 44 -5.84 4.46 -9.80
CA MET A 44 -4.82 5.37 -10.30
C MET A 44 -4.84 5.47 -11.84
N PRO A 45 -4.46 6.63 -12.41
CA PRO A 45 -4.24 6.75 -13.84
C PRO A 45 -3.02 5.91 -14.29
N LYS A 46 -3.02 5.51 -15.57
CA LYS A 46 -2.00 4.69 -16.24
C LYS A 46 -1.96 3.22 -15.80
N LYS A 47 -1.52 2.94 -14.56
CA LYS A 47 -1.36 1.58 -14.02
C LYS A 47 -2.07 1.49 -12.68
N ASN A 48 -3.04 0.58 -12.58
CA ASN A 48 -3.86 0.45 -11.38
C ASN A 48 -3.10 -0.26 -10.26
N GLY A 49 -3.61 -0.18 -9.03
CA GLY A 49 -2.97 -0.81 -7.87
C GLY A 49 -2.83 -2.34 -7.96
N PHE A 50 -3.69 -3.04 -8.71
CA PHE A 50 -3.54 -4.48 -8.91
C PHE A 50 -2.35 -4.82 -9.80
N ASP A 51 -2.18 -4.09 -10.90
CA ASP A 51 -1.06 -4.30 -11.83
C ASP A 51 0.27 -4.05 -11.14
N VAL A 52 0.33 -3.04 -10.25
CA VAL A 52 1.52 -2.77 -9.42
C VAL A 52 1.73 -3.88 -8.40
N CYS A 53 0.70 -4.28 -7.66
CA CYS A 53 0.81 -5.39 -6.70
C CYS A 53 1.26 -6.68 -7.37
N HIS A 54 0.68 -7.00 -8.54
CA HIS A 54 1.05 -8.17 -9.32
C HIS A 54 2.52 -8.11 -9.75
N ALA A 55 2.97 -6.97 -10.28
CA ALA A 55 4.36 -6.78 -10.67
C ALA A 55 5.32 -6.98 -9.49
N VAL A 56 5.02 -6.38 -8.33
CA VAL A 56 5.88 -6.47 -7.14
C VAL A 56 5.96 -7.91 -6.60
N LYS A 57 4.81 -8.58 -6.46
CA LYS A 57 4.74 -9.92 -5.83
C LYS A 57 5.11 -11.05 -6.79
N ASN A 58 4.69 -10.99 -8.06
CA ASN A 58 4.81 -12.09 -9.01
C ASN A 58 5.99 -11.92 -9.97
N GLU A 59 6.22 -10.71 -10.50
CA GLU A 59 7.29 -10.46 -11.46
C GLU A 59 8.64 -10.20 -10.74
N LEU A 60 8.66 -9.24 -9.83
CA LEU A 60 9.83 -8.85 -9.04
C LEU A 60 10.11 -9.79 -7.86
N LYS A 61 9.11 -10.59 -7.47
CA LYS A 61 9.18 -11.58 -6.37
C LYS A 61 9.58 -10.97 -5.02
N LEU A 62 9.22 -9.71 -4.79
CA LEU A 62 9.47 -8.98 -3.55
C LEU A 62 8.39 -9.31 -2.51
N ASN A 63 8.28 -10.60 -2.16
CA ASN A 63 7.22 -11.11 -1.29
C ASN A 63 7.32 -10.60 0.16
N HIS A 64 8.48 -10.10 0.57
CA HIS A 64 8.70 -9.53 1.90
C HIS A 64 8.03 -8.16 2.10
N ILE A 65 7.72 -7.46 1.01
CA ILE A 65 7.08 -6.14 1.04
C ILE A 65 5.60 -6.32 1.33
N HIS A 66 5.10 -5.73 2.41
CA HIS A 66 3.68 -5.82 2.75
C HIS A 66 2.87 -4.81 1.91
N ILE A 67 1.87 -5.26 1.16
CA ILE A 67 1.06 -4.39 0.30
C ILE A 67 -0.38 -4.33 0.81
N ILE A 68 -0.83 -3.11 1.13
CA ILE A 68 -2.21 -2.81 1.52
C ILE A 68 -2.90 -2.08 0.37
N LEU A 69 -3.86 -2.74 -0.27
CA LEU A 69 -4.65 -2.18 -1.35
C LEU A 69 -5.81 -1.33 -0.81
N LEU A 70 -5.88 -0.09 -1.27
CA LEU A 70 -6.93 0.87 -0.93
C LEU A 70 -7.98 0.89 -2.04
N THR A 71 -9.16 0.34 -1.78
CA THR A 71 -10.25 0.20 -2.77
C THR A 71 -11.49 1.02 -2.39
N ALA A 72 -12.34 1.36 -3.36
CA ALA A 72 -13.62 2.03 -3.10
C ALA A 72 -14.70 1.03 -2.62
N LYS A 73 -15.60 1.48 -1.75
CA LYS A 73 -16.73 0.67 -1.27
C LYS A 73 -17.62 0.21 -2.44
N GLY A 74 -18.00 -1.07 -2.45
CA GLY A 74 -18.88 -1.67 -3.46
C GLY A 74 -18.17 -2.40 -4.60
N GLN A 75 -16.85 -2.41 -4.60
CA GLN A 75 -16.04 -3.18 -5.56
C GLN A 75 -15.68 -4.56 -4.97
N GLU A 76 -16.67 -5.43 -4.80
CA GLU A 76 -16.42 -6.80 -4.27
C GLU A 76 -15.61 -7.66 -5.25
N PHE A 77 -15.69 -7.37 -6.54
CA PHE A 77 -14.90 -8.00 -7.61
C PHE A 77 -13.38 -7.79 -7.40
N ASP A 78 -13.01 -6.71 -6.75
CA ASP A 78 -11.63 -6.32 -6.45
C ASP A 78 -10.98 -7.15 -5.35
N ARG A 79 -11.76 -7.80 -4.49
CA ARG A 79 -11.20 -8.67 -3.43
C ARG A 79 -10.66 -9.99 -3.98
N GLN A 80 -11.40 -10.63 -4.89
CA GLN A 80 -10.91 -11.87 -5.53
C GLN A 80 -9.68 -11.58 -6.38
N ARG A 81 -9.78 -10.57 -7.24
CA ARG A 81 -8.66 -10.15 -8.08
C ARG A 81 -7.46 -9.70 -7.25
N GLY A 82 -7.72 -9.04 -6.14
CA GLY A 82 -6.73 -8.74 -5.13
C GLY A 82 -5.96 -9.98 -4.65
N GLN A 83 -6.69 -10.99 -4.16
CA GLN A 83 -6.05 -12.21 -3.65
C GLN A 83 -5.23 -12.89 -4.74
N GLU A 84 -5.70 -12.86 -5.99
CA GLU A 84 -4.96 -13.38 -7.14
C GLU A 84 -3.66 -12.62 -7.42
N VAL A 85 -3.63 -11.30 -7.19
CA VAL A 85 -2.38 -10.51 -7.36
C VAL A 85 -1.44 -10.57 -6.17
N GLY A 86 -1.84 -11.21 -5.06
CA GLY A 86 -0.99 -11.48 -3.91
C GLY A 86 -0.86 -10.32 -2.92
N ALA A 87 -1.86 -9.44 -2.81
CA ALA A 87 -1.82 -8.39 -1.79
C ALA A 87 -2.09 -8.96 -0.40
N ASP A 88 -1.46 -8.36 0.61
CA ASP A 88 -1.53 -8.85 1.98
C ASP A 88 -2.81 -8.39 2.69
N LEU A 89 -3.31 -7.18 2.36
CA LEU A 89 -4.50 -6.62 2.98
C LEU A 89 -5.29 -5.72 2.02
N TYR A 90 -6.59 -5.59 2.30
CA TYR A 90 -7.48 -4.64 1.65
C TYR A 90 -8.09 -3.69 2.66
N MET A 91 -8.10 -2.41 2.34
CA MET A 91 -8.81 -1.39 3.09
C MET A 91 -9.77 -0.64 2.16
N THR A 92 -11.04 -0.61 2.55
CA THR A 92 -12.10 0.07 1.79
C THR A 92 -12.22 1.54 2.20
N LYS A 93 -12.32 2.42 1.21
CA LYS A 93 -12.58 3.86 1.38
C LYS A 93 -14.07 4.13 1.65
N PRO A 94 -14.41 5.15 2.47
CA PRO A 94 -13.48 5.97 3.27
C PRO A 94 -12.89 5.13 4.41
N PHE A 95 -11.58 5.27 4.64
CA PHE A 95 -10.88 4.63 5.76
C PHE A 95 -10.78 5.59 6.93
N ASP A 96 -10.74 5.00 8.12
CA ASP A 96 -10.52 5.72 9.37
C ASP A 96 -9.01 6.03 9.51
N PRO A 97 -8.61 7.30 9.73
CA PRO A 97 -7.20 7.69 9.83
C PRO A 97 -6.45 6.94 10.92
N ASP A 98 -7.04 6.84 12.12
CA ASP A 98 -6.47 6.11 13.24
C ASP A 98 -6.29 4.63 12.91
N ALA A 99 -7.25 4.01 12.21
CA ALA A 99 -7.12 2.63 11.75
C ALA A 99 -5.97 2.45 10.73
N LEU A 100 -5.71 3.44 9.89
CA LEU A 100 -4.61 3.40 8.91
C LEU A 100 -3.25 3.48 9.60
N VAL A 101 -3.08 4.40 10.56
CA VAL A 101 -1.85 4.52 11.36
C VAL A 101 -1.64 3.27 12.21
N ALA A 102 -2.68 2.80 12.92
CA ALA A 102 -2.61 1.59 13.74
C ALA A 102 -2.19 0.38 12.90
N LYS A 103 -2.69 0.26 11.66
CA LYS A 103 -2.30 -0.82 10.76
C LYS A 103 -0.85 -0.69 10.30
N ALA A 104 -0.37 0.53 10.03
CA ALA A 104 1.02 0.77 9.70
C ALA A 104 1.94 0.38 10.85
N ARG A 105 1.65 0.85 12.08
CA ARG A 105 2.40 0.48 13.30
C ARG A 105 2.47 -1.03 13.49
N SER A 106 1.34 -1.71 13.31
CA SER A 106 1.28 -3.17 13.46
C SER A 106 2.14 -3.92 12.44
N VAL A 107 2.17 -3.48 11.18
CA VAL A 107 3.00 -4.11 10.14
C VAL A 107 4.48 -3.81 10.35
N LEU A 108 4.81 -2.58 10.76
CA LEU A 108 6.18 -2.13 11.00
C LEU A 108 6.75 -2.61 12.35
N GLY A 109 5.94 -3.25 13.19
CA GLY A 109 6.36 -3.73 14.51
C GLY A 109 6.60 -2.62 15.53
N LEU A 110 5.88 -1.50 15.39
CA LEU A 110 5.95 -0.33 16.28
C LEU A 110 4.93 -0.40 17.43
N GLU A 111 4.21 -1.51 17.58
CA GLU A 111 3.27 -1.73 18.68
C GLU A 111 4.05 -1.82 20.01
N GLN A 112 3.91 -0.80 20.88
CA GLN A 112 4.42 -0.79 22.25
C GLN A 112 3.32 -1.14 23.27
#